data_AF-A0A1W9YVK2-F1
#
_entry.id   AF-A0A1W9YVK2-F1
#
_cell.length_a   1.000
_cell.length_b   1.000
_cell.length_c   1.000
_cell.angle_alpha   90.00
_cell.angle_beta   90.00
_cell.angle_gamma   90.00
#
_symmetry.space_group_name_H-M   'P 1'
#
loop_
_entity.id
_entity.type
_entity.pdbx_description
1 polymer ?
#
loop_
_entity_poly.entity_id
_entity_poly.type
_entity_poly.pdbx_seq_one_letter_code
_entity_poly.pdbx_strand_id
1 'polypeptide(L)' 'MSARGTLWGVGLGPGDPELVTVKAARVIGEADVVAYHSAPHGHSIARGIAEPYLRP' A
#
# COMPACT_ATOMS: atom_id res chain seq x y z
N MET A 1 -15.95 4.30 -23.38
CA MET A 1 -16.22 3.34 -22.29
C MET A 1 -15.28 3.66 -21.15
N SER A 2 -15.77 3.81 -19.92
CA SER A 2 -14.86 3.86 -18.76
C SER A 2 -14.21 2.48 -18.60
N ALA A 3 -12.88 2.42 -18.63
CA ALA A 3 -12.17 1.19 -18.27
C ALA A 3 -12.49 0.85 -16.80
N ARG A 4 -12.63 -0.44 -16.49
CA ARG A 4 -12.81 -0.88 -15.09
C ARG A 4 -11.44 -0.88 -14.40
N GLY A 5 -11.38 -0.31 -13.21
CA GLY A 5 -10.21 -0.43 -12.33
C GLY A 5 -10.07 -1.85 -11.76
N THR A 6 -8.91 -2.13 -11.18
CA THR A 6 -8.63 -3.38 -10.45
C THR A 6 -8.40 -3.06 -8.97
N LEU A 7 -9.11 -3.74 -8.08
CA LEU A 7 -8.89 -3.66 -6.63
C LEU A 7 -7.97 -4.80 -6.18
N TRP A 8 -6.86 -4.46 -5.54
CA TRP A 8 -5.94 -5.41 -4.92
C TRP A 8 -6.06 -5.37 -3.39
N GLY A 9 -6.23 -6.54 -2.76
CA GLY A 9 -5.94 -6.71 -1.34
C GLY A 9 -4.45 -7.00 -1.16
N VAL A 10 -3.72 -6.12 -0.46
CA VAL A 10 -2.26 -6.21 -0.34
C VAL A 10 -1.87 -6.45 1.12
N GLY A 11 -1.17 -7.57 1.37
CA GLY A 11 -0.54 -7.83 2.66
C GLY A 11 0.82 -7.15 2.77
N LEU A 12 1.09 -6.51 3.92
CA LEU A 12 2.30 -5.71 4.16
C LEU A 12 3.34 -6.43 5.04
N GLY A 13 3.09 -7.69 5.41
CA GLY A 13 3.97 -8.40 6.33
C GLY A 13 3.79 -7.95 7.78
N PRO A 14 4.73 -8.31 8.67
CA PRO A 14 4.58 -8.17 10.12
C PRO A 14 4.95 -6.80 10.69
N GLY A 15 5.59 -5.91 9.92
CA GLY A 15 5.95 -4.56 10.39
C GLY A 15 7.22 -3.99 9.77
N ASP A 16 8.22 -4.83 9.50
CA ASP A 16 9.44 -4.39 8.80
C ASP A 16 9.14 -4.22 7.30
N PRO A 17 9.36 -3.03 6.69
CA PRO A 17 9.19 -2.83 5.26
C PRO A 17 9.95 -3.84 4.39
N GLU A 18 11.15 -4.28 4.78
CA GLU A 18 11.94 -5.23 3.98
C GLU A 18 11.29 -6.61 3.85
N LEU A 19 10.28 -6.92 4.68
CA LEU A 19 9.54 -8.17 4.67
C LEU A 19 8.30 -8.14 3.75
N VAL A 20 8.03 -7.05 3.04
CA VAL A 20 6.97 -7.06 2.02
C VAL A 20 7.36 -7.96 0.85
N THR A 21 6.37 -8.61 0.23
CA THR A 21 6.63 -9.37 -0.99
C THR A 21 6.97 -8.44 -2.16
N VAL A 22 7.79 -8.91 -3.10
CA VAL A 22 8.12 -8.17 -4.33
C VAL A 22 6.86 -7.76 -5.11
N LYS A 23 5.81 -8.59 -5.09
CA LYS A 23 4.52 -8.26 -5.73
C LYS A 23 3.78 -7.14 -5.00
N ALA A 24 3.79 -7.12 -3.67
CA ALA A 24 3.18 -6.05 -2.88
C ALA A 24 3.86 -4.71 -3.16
N ALA A 25 5.19 -4.66 -3.10
CA ALA A 25 5.97 -3.45 -3.41
C ALA A 25 5.63 -2.90 -4.81
N ARG A 26 5.59 -3.78 -5.82
CA ARG A 26 5.24 -3.39 -7.20
C ARG A 26 3.80 -2.86 -7.32
N VAL A 27 2.83 -3.57 -6.76
CA VAL A 27 1.42 -3.16 -6.82
C VAL A 27 1.21 -1.82 -6.12
N ILE A 28 1.84 -1.60 -4.96
CA ILE A 28 1.76 -0.32 -4.23
C ILE A 28 2.38 0.80 -5.05
N GLY A 29 3.57 0.59 -5.60
CA GLY A 29 4.28 1.59 -6.40
C GLY A 29 3.60 1.92 -7.74
N GLU A 30 2.81 1.01 -8.30
CA GLU A 30 2.07 1.22 -9.56
C GLU A 30 0.63 1.73 -9.35
N ALA A 31 0.07 1.59 -8.14
CA ALA A 31 -1.33 1.91 -7.88
C ALA A 31 -1.61 3.42 -7.93
N ASP A 32 -2.62 3.83 -8.70
CA ASP A 32 -3.06 5.23 -8.78
C ASP A 32 -3.71 5.72 -7.48
N VAL A 33 -4.29 4.80 -6.70
CA VAL A 33 -4.91 5.07 -5.40
C VAL A 33 -4.49 4.00 -4.41
N VAL A 34 -4.02 4.43 -3.23
CA VAL A 34 -3.73 3.54 -2.10
C VAL A 34 -4.64 3.91 -0.93
N ALA A 35 -5.47 2.95 -0.51
CA ALA A 35 -6.35 3.10 0.64
C ALA A 35 -5.82 2.27 1.82
N TYR A 36 -5.78 2.87 3.01
CA TYR A 36 -5.34 2.23 4.25
C TYR A 36 -6.14 2.76 5.44
N HIS A 37 -6.24 1.96 6.51
CA HIS A 37 -6.83 2.42 7.75
C HIS A 37 -5.92 3.44 8.43
N SER A 38 -6.48 4.45 9.08
CA SER A 38 -5.72 5.44 9.85
C SER A 38 -6.42 5.74 11.17
N ALA A 39 -5.63 5.89 12.23
CA ALA A 39 -6.12 6.34 13.53
C ALA A 39 -6.62 7.80 13.44
N PRO A 40 -7.39 8.30 14.43
CA PRO A 40 -7.99 9.65 14.40
C PRO A 40 -7.04 10.83 14.21
N HIS A 41 -5.72 10.63 14.12
CA HIS A 41 -4.69 11.67 13.96
C HIS A 41 -3.79 11.43 12.74
N GLY A 42 -4.23 10.59 11.79
CA GLY A 42 -3.50 10.37 10.54
C GLY A 42 -2.41 9.29 10.60
N HIS A 43 -2.15 8.74 11.78
CA HIS A 43 -1.19 7.64 11.95
C HIS A 43 -1.75 6.32 11.41
N SER A 44 -0.99 5.66 10.54
CA SER A 44 -1.32 4.33 10.04
C SER A 44 -0.07 3.45 10.05
N ILE A 45 -0.15 2.33 10.77
CA ILE A 45 0.92 1.32 10.76
C ILE A 45 1.09 0.80 9.34
N ALA A 46 -0.02 0.47 8.67
CA ALA A 46 0.00 -0.01 7.28
C ALA A 46 0.68 1.00 6.34
N ARG A 47 0.35 2.30 6.45
CA ARG A 47 1.02 3.33 5.65
C ARG A 47 2.52 3.41 5.94
N GLY A 48 2.92 3.36 7.22
CA GLY A 48 4.33 3.40 7.60
C GLY A 48 5.13 2.23 7.02
N ILE A 49 4.58 1.02 7.04
CA ILE A 49 5.23 -0.15 6.42
C ILE A 49 5.36 0.04 4.90
N ALA A 50 4.32 0.59 4.27
CA ALA A 50 4.26 0.78 2.81
C ALA A 50 5.06 2.01 2.31
N GLU A 51 5.48 2.91 3.20
CA GLU A 51 6.06 4.22 2.88
C GLU A 51 7.20 4.17 1.85
N PRO A 52 8.18 3.26 1.92
CA PRO A 52 9.27 3.18 0.94
C PRO A 52 8.82 2.83 -0.49
N TYR A 53 7.59 2.31 -0.64
CA TYR A 53 7.03 1.86 -1.91
C TYR A 53 5.97 2.81 -2.48
N LEU A 54 5.62 3.87 -1.74
CA LEU A 54 4.67 4.88 -2.20
C LEU A 54 5.32 5.81 -3.23
N ARG A 55 4.53 6.23 -4.23
CA ARG A 55 4.93 7.30 -5.15
C ARG A 55 4.90 8.65 -4.42
N PRO A 56 5.81 9.59 -4.76
CA PRO A 56 5.80 10.96 -4.23
C PRO A 56 4.48 11.70 -4.51
#